data_AF-A0A0C2YLC5-F1
#
_entry.id   AF-A0A0C2YLC5-F1
#
_cell.length_a   1.000
_cell.length_b   1.000
_cell.length_c   1.000
_cell.angle_alpha   90.00
_cell.angle_beta   90.00
_cell.angle_gamma   90.00
#
_symmetry.space_group_name_H-M   'P 1'
#
loop_
_entity.id
_entity.type
_entity.pdbx_description
1 polymer ?
#
loop_
_entity_poly.entity_id
_entity_poly.type
_entity_poly.pdbx_seq_one_letter_code
_entity_poly.pdbx_strand_id
1 'polypeptide(L)' 'MSSSTDNPAEDSYHYYTNSEYDGPRTPKRTPMACQFCRGRKLKCDGNRPSCANCNKRGYPCNYTPVSGSSSK' A
#
# COMPACT_ATOMS: atom_id res chain seq x y z
N MET A 1 -5.63 -40.46 -49.58
CA MET A 1 -4.67 -41.45 -49.04
C MET A 1 -3.60 -40.67 -48.30
N SER A 2 -3.38 -41.02 -47.03
CA SER A 2 -2.32 -40.54 -46.11
C SER A 2 -2.47 -39.07 -45.65
N SER A 3 -3.13 -38.78 -44.52
CA SER A 3 -2.64 -38.92 -43.13
C SER A 3 -1.33 -38.17 -42.87
N SER A 4 -1.39 -37.12 -42.05
CA SER A 4 -0.54 -36.94 -40.86
C SER A 4 -0.99 -35.70 -40.09
N THR A 5 -1.67 -35.96 -38.98
CA THR A 5 -1.80 -35.06 -37.84
C THR A 5 -0.42 -34.68 -37.32
N ASP A 6 -0.18 -33.39 -37.09
CA ASP A 6 0.80 -32.94 -36.09
C ASP A 6 0.18 -31.78 -35.31
N ASN A 7 -0.24 -32.09 -34.09
CA ASN A 7 -0.58 -31.15 -33.04
C ASN A 7 0.71 -30.91 -32.24
N PRO A 8 1.33 -29.71 -32.28
CA PRO A 8 2.22 -29.31 -31.22
C PRO A 8 1.40 -28.66 -30.10
N ALA A 9 0.92 -29.52 -29.19
CA ALA A 9 0.46 -29.14 -27.87
C ALA A 9 1.68 -28.82 -26.97
N GLU A 10 2.49 -27.83 -27.34
CA GLU A 10 3.78 -27.57 -26.68
C GLU A 10 4.08 -26.06 -26.52
N ASP A 11 3.14 -25.24 -26.05
CA ASP A 11 3.52 -24.08 -25.23
C ASP A 11 2.61 -23.98 -24.02
N SER A 12 2.87 -24.98 -23.19
CA SER A 12 2.42 -25.19 -21.84
C SER A 12 2.96 -24.06 -20.95
N TYR A 13 2.06 -23.41 -20.19
CA TYR A 13 2.40 -22.54 -19.05
C TYR A 13 3.16 -21.24 -19.32
N HIS A 14 2.56 -20.29 -20.03
CA HIS A 14 2.70 -18.87 -19.59
C HIS A 14 1.77 -18.58 -18.40
N TYR A 15 1.84 -19.45 -17.38
CA TYR A 15 1.29 -19.26 -16.04
C TYR A 15 2.27 -18.44 -15.19
N TYR A 16 2.69 -17.30 -15.71
CA TYR A 16 3.23 -16.24 -14.88
C TYR A 16 2.72 -14.95 -15.48
N THR A 17 1.50 -14.64 -15.05
CA THR A 17 0.87 -13.33 -15.13
C THR A 17 1.92 -12.24 -15.06
N ASN A 18 2.12 -11.55 -16.18
CA ASN A 18 2.57 -10.17 -16.17
C ASN A 18 1.50 -9.36 -15.43
N SER A 19 1.51 -9.43 -14.09
CA SER A 19 0.80 -8.52 -13.23
C SER A 19 1.83 -7.62 -12.56
N GLU A 20 2.62 -6.95 -13.40
CA GLU A 20 3.06 -5.60 -13.08
C GLU A 20 1.82 -4.69 -13.21
N TYR A 21 0.82 -4.95 -12.39
CA TYR A 21 -0.22 -3.98 -12.07
C TYR A 21 0.50 -2.93 -11.22
N ASP A 22 1.24 -2.04 -11.89
CA ASP A 22 1.26 -0.64 -11.51
C ASP A 22 -0.15 -0.08 -11.81
N GLY A 23 -1.16 -0.68 -11.15
CA GLY A 23 -2.44 -0.02 -10.98
C GLY A 23 -2.12 1.37 -10.42
N PRO A 24 -2.89 2.41 -10.78
CA PRO A 24 -2.61 3.76 -10.33
C PRO A 24 -2.34 3.67 -8.84
N ARG A 25 -1.10 4.02 -8.43
CA ARG A 25 -0.64 4.05 -7.04
C ARG A 25 -1.47 5.11 -6.35
N THR A 26 -2.75 4.84 -6.17
CA THR A 26 -3.69 5.64 -5.42
C THR A 26 -3.04 5.65 -4.05
N PRO A 27 -2.47 6.79 -3.63
CA PRO A 27 -1.77 6.83 -2.37
C PRO A 27 -2.83 6.44 -1.38
N LYS A 28 -2.65 5.30 -0.68
CA LYS A 28 -3.56 4.85 0.37
C LYS A 28 -3.67 6.03 1.31
N ARG A 29 -4.74 6.81 1.17
CA ARG A 29 -4.89 8.09 1.84
C ARG A 29 -4.87 7.74 3.31
N THR A 30 -3.82 8.18 3.99
CA THR A 30 -3.62 7.86 5.38
C THR A 30 -4.80 8.48 6.13
N PRO A 31 -5.71 7.66 6.71
CA PRO A 31 -6.97 8.19 7.24
C PRO A 31 -6.72 9.12 8.43
N MET A 32 -5.55 9.00 9.07
CA MET A 32 -5.17 9.80 10.23
C MET A 32 -3.65 10.06 10.21
N ALA A 33 -3.28 11.33 10.37
CA ALA A 33 -1.91 11.71 10.70
C ALA A 33 -1.61 11.40 12.18
N CYS A 34 -0.38 10.99 12.48
CA CYS A 34 0.05 10.78 13.87
C CYS A 34 -0.04 12.07 14.69
N GLN A 35 -0.06 11.95 16.02
CA GLN A 35 -0.17 13.07 16.97
C GLN A 35 0.91 14.13 16.75
N PHE A 36 2.16 13.72 16.53
CA PHE A 36 3.26 14.63 16.25
C PHE A 36 3.03 15.45 14.97
N CYS A 37 2.67 14.77 13.86
CA CYS A 37 2.41 15.43 12.60
C CYS A 37 1.14 16.30 12.67
N ARG A 38 0.10 15.88 13.40
CA ARG A 38 -1.10 16.69 13.64
C ARG A 38 -0.78 17.98 14.39
N GLY A 39 -0.08 17.90 15.52
CA GLY A 39 0.27 19.08 16.32
C GLY A 39 1.17 20.06 15.57
N ARG A 40 2.05 19.55 14.70
CA ARG A 40 2.95 20.37 13.87
C ARG A 40 2.41 20.71 12.48
N LYS A 41 1.17 20.30 12.15
CA LYS A 41 0.54 20.47 10.83
C LYS A 41 1.42 19.96 9.67
N LEU A 42 2.16 18.87 9.89
CA LEU A 42 3.01 18.23 8.89
C LEU A 42 2.26 17.16 8.11
N LYS A 43 2.68 16.91 6.87
CA LYS A 43 2.19 15.77 6.09
C LYS A 43 2.65 14.47 6.75
N CYS A 44 1.71 13.59 7.08
CA CYS A 44 2.01 12.28 7.67
C CYS A 44 1.80 11.19 6.63
N ASP A 45 2.80 10.33 6.46
CA ASP A 45 2.76 9.21 5.51
C ASP A 45 2.06 7.96 6.08
N GLY A 46 1.61 8.00 7.34
CA GLY A 46 0.82 6.91 7.93
C GLY A 46 1.54 5.58 8.12
N ASN A 47 2.82 5.48 7.77
CA ASN A 47 3.62 4.27 7.93
C ASN A 47 3.69 3.85 9.41
N ARG A 48 3.59 2.55 9.65
CA ARG A 48 3.68 1.92 10.98
C ARG A 48 4.96 1.07 11.05
N PRO A 49 5.68 1.02 12.19
CA PRO A 49 5.33 1.58 13.50
C PRO A 49 5.55 3.09 13.66
N SER A 50 6.32 3.72 12.75
CA SER A 50 6.59 5.17 12.77
C SER A 50 6.53 5.78 11.37
N CYS A 51 5.91 6.95 11.23
CA CYS A 51 5.87 7.66 9.95
C CYS A 51 7.26 8.18 9.55
N ALA A 52 7.48 8.42 8.26
CA ALA A 52 8.81 8.83 7.76
C ALA A 52 9.32 10.12 8.45
N ASN A 53 8.44 11.09 8.73
CA ASN A 53 8.79 12.31 9.44
C ASN A 53 9.22 12.08 10.90
N CYS A 54 8.52 11.20 11.63
CA CYS A 54 8.87 10.89 13.00
C CYS A 54 10.16 10.06 13.06
N ASN A 55 10.31 9.09 12.15
CA ASN A 55 11.51 8.26 12.04
C ASN A 55 12.76 9.10 11.76
N LYS A 56 12.70 10.00 10.77
CA LYS A 56 13.82 10.90 10.42
C LYS A 56 14.25 11.82 11.56
N ARG A 57 13.31 12.19 12.43
CA ARG A 57 13.56 13.11 13.55
C ARG A 57 13.80 12.40 14.89
N GLY A 58 13.62 11.08 14.95
CA GLY A 58 13.71 10.31 16.18
C GLY A 58 12.63 10.64 17.22
N TYR A 59 11.47 11.15 16.80
CA TYR A 59 10.38 11.50 17.72
C TYR A 59 9.36 10.35 17.85
N PRO A 60 8.68 10.24 19.02
CA PRO A 60 7.65 9.23 19.22
C PRO A 60 6.48 9.43 18.25
N CYS A 61 6.13 8.36 17.53
CA CYS A 61 5.05 8.36 16.56
C CYS A 61 3.82 7.64 17.13
N ASN A 62 2.89 8.41 17.69
CA ASN A 62 1.66 7.88 18.28
C ASN A 62 0.45 8.23 17.42
N TYR A 63 -0.38 7.25 17.11
CA TYR A 63 -1.66 7.45 16.43
C TYR A 63 -2.78 7.27 17.45
N THR A 64 -3.38 8.35 17.94
CA THR A 64 -4.54 8.25 18.84
C THR A 64 -5.83 8.46 18.05
N PRO A 65 -6.77 7.50 18.07
CA PRO A 65 -8.09 7.69 17.49
C PRO A 65 -8.80 8.82 18.21
N VAL A 66 -9.51 9.67 17.48
CA VAL A 66 -10.41 10.65 18.09
C VAL A 66 -11.65 9.90 18.58
N SER A 67 -11.56 9.27 19.75
CA SER A 67 -12.73 8.78 20.46
C SER A 67 -13.58 10.00 20.77
N GLY A 68 -14.71 10.16 20.07
CA GLY A 68 -15.59 11.30 20.19
C GLY A 68 -16.16 11.44 21.59
N SER A 69 -15.43 12.10 22.47
CA SER A 69 -15.87 12.52 23.79
C SER A 69 -15.97 14.05 23.82
N SER A 70 -16.97 14.57 23.12
CA SER A 70 -17.58 15.86 23.42
C SER A 70 -19.08 15.65 23.53
N SER A 71 -19.48 14.82 24.50
CA SER A 71 -20.81 14.91 25.08
C SER A 71 -20.78 16.08 26.06
N LYS A 72 -21.33 17.21 25.65
CA LYS A 72 -21.92 18.19 26.54
C LYS A 72 -22.97 18.97 25.75
#